data_AF-W2M905-F1
#
_entry.id   AF-W2M905-F1
#
_cell.length_a   1.000
_cell.length_b   1.000
_cell.length_c   1.000
_cell.angle_alpha   90.00
_cell.angle_beta   90.00
_cell.angle_gamma   90.00
#
_symmetry.space_group_name_H-M   'P 1'
#
loop_
_entity.id
_entity.type
_entity.pdbx_description
1 polymer ?
#
loop_
_entity_poly.entity_id
_entity_poly.type
_entity_poly.pdbx_seq_one_letter_code
_entity_poly.pdbx_strand_id
1 'polypeptide(L)'
;MDEPYKPRSTAWVPEDYPNIYQWEHGPTDDTLSAATTALGVFFCSHCLRCGEDIAGKSDDYFLGKLNYRVASQHEKQRARQRKHPDFQV
;
A
#
# COMPACT_ATOMS: atom_id res chain seq x y z
N MET A 1 -16.02 -16.78 25.38
CA MET A 1 -14.87 -17.13 26.23
C MET A 1 -13.68 -17.16 25.32
N ASP A 2 -12.98 -16.04 25.20
CA ASP A 2 -11.73 -15.99 24.45
C ASP A 2 -10.65 -16.63 25.32
N GLU A 3 -10.09 -17.75 24.86
CA GLU A 3 -8.96 -18.35 25.56
C GLU A 3 -7.81 -17.33 25.66
N PRO A 4 -7.13 -17.24 26.81
CA PRO A 4 -6.01 -16.33 26.96
C PRO A 4 -4.89 -16.71 25.98
N TYR A 5 -4.36 -15.70 25.27
CA TYR A 5 -3.26 -15.88 24.33
C TYR A 5 -2.08 -16.56 25.05
N LYS A 6 -1.72 -17.76 24.59
CA LYS A 6 -0.53 -18.46 25.06
C LYS A 6 0.68 -17.97 24.25
N PRO A 7 1.73 -17.45 24.91
CA PRO A 7 2.94 -17.06 24.21
C PRO A 7 3.53 -18.28 23.50
N ARG A 8 3.79 -18.15 22.20
CA ARG A 8 4.42 -19.20 21.39
C ARG A 8 5.94 -19.11 21.49
N SER A 9 6.59 -20.27 21.33
CA SER A 9 8.04 -20.35 21.20
C SER A 9 8.50 -19.56 19.98
N THR A 10 9.70 -18.98 20.02
CA THR A 10 10.31 -18.34 18.84
C THR A 10 10.57 -19.33 17.69
N ALA A 11 10.59 -20.63 17.98
CA ALA A 11 10.71 -21.73 17.01
C ALA A 11 9.36 -22.36 16.62
N TRP A 12 8.22 -21.74 16.97
CA TRP A 12 6.91 -22.34 16.69
C TRP A 12 6.64 -22.56 15.21
N VAL A 13 7.19 -21.71 14.33
CA VAL A 13 6.99 -21.82 12.88
C VAL A 13 7.59 -23.13 12.35
N PRO A 14 8.88 -23.44 12.57
CA PRO A 14 9.43 -24.74 12.15
C PRO A 14 8.87 -25.93 12.93
N GLU A 15 8.34 -25.75 14.15
CA GLU A 15 7.73 -26.83 14.95
C GLU A 15 6.34 -27.23 14.43
N ASP A 16 5.43 -26.26 14.27
CA ASP A 16 4.06 -26.49 13.83
C ASP A 16 3.97 -26.74 12.32
N TYR A 17 4.96 -26.23 11.57
CA TYR A 17 5.02 -26.33 10.13
C TYR A 17 6.47 -26.71 9.73
N PRO A 18 6.82 -28.00 9.76
CA PRO A 18 8.20 -28.43 9.47
C PRO A 18 8.61 -28.28 8.00
N ASN A 19 7.63 -28.19 7.09
CA ASN A 19 7.85 -28.23 5.63
C ASN A 19 7.54 -26.92 4.89
N ILE A 20 7.24 -25.82 5.60
CA ILE A 20 6.86 -24.52 4.99
C ILE A 20 7.97 -23.95 4.11
N TYR A 21 9.21 -24.32 4.40
CA TYR A 21 10.38 -23.87 3.65
C TYR A 21 11.02 -24.98 2.80
N GLN A 22 10.38 -26.15 2.65
CA GLN A 22 10.93 -27.28 1.90
C GLN A 22 10.25 -27.46 0.53
N TRP A 23 11.07 -27.49 -0.52
CA TRP A 23 10.78 -28.00 -1.88
C TRP A 23 9.41 -27.61 -2.46
N GLU A 24 8.50 -28.57 -2.69
CA GLU A 24 7.26 -28.45 -3.48
C GLU A 24 6.21 -27.50 -2.88
N HIS A 25 6.36 -27.14 -1.61
CA HIS A 25 5.43 -26.26 -0.89
C HIS A 25 6.11 -24.98 -0.37
N GLY A 26 7.40 -24.82 -0.66
CA GLY A 26 8.19 -23.66 -0.27
C GLY A 26 8.12 -22.50 -1.26
N PRO A 27 8.60 -21.31 -0.86
CA PRO A 27 8.76 -20.18 -1.77
C PRO A 27 9.73 -20.53 -2.91
N THR A 28 9.40 -20.10 -4.13
CA THR A 28 10.30 -20.23 -5.29
C THR A 28 11.59 -19.45 -5.07
N ASP A 29 12.66 -19.80 -5.81
CA ASP A 29 13.93 -19.07 -5.79
C ASP A 29 13.75 -17.57 -6.06
N ASP A 30 12.83 -17.21 -6.97
CA ASP A 30 12.47 -15.82 -7.25
C ASP A 30 11.83 -15.12 -6.05
N THR A 31 10.96 -15.83 -5.32
CA THR A 31 10.32 -15.31 -4.10
C THR A 31 11.35 -15.13 -2.98
N LEU A 32 12.30 -16.05 -2.86
CA LEU A 32 13.42 -15.95 -1.90
C LEU A 32 14.36 -14.79 -2.23
N SER A 33 14.66 -14.58 -3.52
CA SER A 33 15.44 -13.43 -4.00
C SER A 33 14.74 -12.09 -3.72
N ALA A 34 13.43 -12.04 -3.97
CA ALA A 34 12.61 -10.88 -3.66
C ALA A 34 12.44 -10.62 -2.16
N ALA A 35 12.57 -11.66 -1.32
CA ALA A 35 12.50 -11.58 0.14
C ALA A 35 13.68 -10.88 0.82
N THR A 36 14.67 -10.42 0.05
CA THR A 36 15.71 -9.50 0.54
C THR A 36 15.14 -8.18 1.07
N THR A 37 13.91 -7.79 0.65
CA THR A 37 13.17 -6.67 1.23
C THR A 37 11.68 -7.00 1.37
N ALA A 38 11.02 -6.44 2.39
CA ALA A 38 9.57 -6.60 2.56
C ALA A 38 8.77 -6.12 1.32
N LEU A 39 9.26 -5.07 0.66
CA LEU A 39 8.66 -4.52 -0.55
C LEU A 39 8.88 -5.44 -1.77
N GLY A 40 10.03 -6.10 -1.85
CA GLY A 40 10.31 -7.07 -2.90
C GLY A 40 9.35 -8.26 -2.85
N VAL A 41 9.11 -8.86 -1.68
CA VAL A 41 8.09 -9.92 -1.51
C VAL A 41 6.73 -9.42 -1.96
N PHE A 42 6.35 -8.21 -1.55
CA PHE A 42 5.06 -7.62 -1.90
C PHE A 42 4.87 -7.56 -3.42
N PHE A 43 5.85 -7.05 -4.17
CA PHE A 43 5.78 -6.98 -5.64
C PHE A 43 5.99 -8.31 -6.36
N CYS A 44 6.71 -9.26 -5.76
CA CYS A 44 6.82 -10.61 -6.29
C CYS A 44 5.48 -11.36 -6.18
N SER A 45 4.77 -11.18 -5.06
CA SER A 45 3.44 -11.77 -4.86
C SER A 45 2.32 -10.99 -5.57
N HIS A 46 2.44 -9.66 -5.65
CA HIS A 46 1.45 -8.79 -6.30
C HIS A 46 2.04 -8.23 -7.59
N CYS A 47 1.59 -8.80 -8.70
CA CYS A 47 2.00 -8.51 -10.07
C CYS A 47 2.34 -7.02 -10.32
N LEU A 48 3.48 -6.75 -10.94
CA LEU A 48 3.88 -5.41 -11.44
C LEU A 48 2.78 -4.73 -12.28
N ARG A 49 1.97 -5.51 -13.02
CA ARG A 49 0.83 -4.99 -13.82
C ARG A 49 -0.26 -4.34 -12.98
N CYS A 50 -0.38 -4.69 -11.69
CA CYS A 50 -1.27 -3.99 -10.77
C CYS A 50 -0.80 -2.56 -10.53
N GLY A 51 0.52 -2.32 -10.49
CA GLY A 51 1.08 -0.98 -10.35
C GLY A 51 0.76 -0.09 -11.54
N GLU A 52 0.91 -0.62 -12.76
CA GLU A 52 0.58 0.10 -14.00
C GLU A 52 -0.92 0.42 -14.10
N ASP A 53 -1.79 -0.53 -13.77
CA ASP A 53 -3.25 -0.32 -13.77
C ASP A 53 -3.68 0.70 -12.71
N ILE A 54 -3.07 0.65 -11.51
CA ILE A 54 -3.31 1.64 -10.46
C ILE A 54 -2.84 3.03 -10.91
N ALA A 55 -1.66 3.13 -11.50
CA ALA A 55 -1.13 4.39 -12.01
C ALA A 55 -2.05 4.98 -13.09
N GLY A 56 -2.41 4.19 -14.10
CA GLY A 56 -3.31 4.63 -15.18
C GLY A 56 -4.68 5.09 -14.65
N LYS A 57 -5.33 4.31 -13.78
CA LYS A 57 -6.61 4.70 -13.17
C LYS A 57 -6.51 5.95 -12.30
N SER A 58 -5.37 6.14 -11.63
CA SER A 58 -5.11 7.34 -10.83
C SER A 58 -4.99 8.56 -11.73
N ASP A 59 -4.23 8.45 -12.82
CA ASP A 59 -4.06 9.52 -13.80
C ASP A 59 -5.40 9.91 -14.43
N ASP A 60 -6.19 8.93 -14.87
CA ASP A 60 -7.55 9.17 -15.40
C ASP A 60 -8.44 9.91 -14.40
N TYR A 61 -8.43 9.48 -13.13
CA TYR A 61 -9.19 10.13 -12.07
C TYR A 61 -8.73 11.58 -11.85
N PHE A 62 -7.41 11.83 -11.76
CA PHE A 62 -6.89 13.16 -11.50
C PHE A 62 -7.10 14.10 -12.69
N LEU A 63 -6.89 13.63 -13.92
CA LEU A 63 -7.15 14.38 -15.14
C LEU A 63 -8.64 14.76 -15.24
N GLY A 64 -9.54 13.80 -15.03
CA GLY A 64 -10.99 14.04 -15.07
C GLY A 64 -11.50 14.96 -13.97
N LYS A 65 -10.76 15.10 -12.86
CA LYS A 65 -11.16 15.93 -11.71
C LYS A 65 -10.31 17.19 -11.53
N LEU A 66 -9.34 17.45 -12.40
CA LEU A 66 -8.38 18.56 -12.25
C LEU A 66 -9.10 19.90 -12.16
N ASN A 67 -9.94 20.23 -13.14
CA ASN A 67 -10.66 21.50 -13.21
C ASN A 67 -11.58 21.71 -12.00
N TYR A 68 -12.31 20.66 -11.59
CA TYR A 68 -13.16 20.71 -10.41
C TYR A 68 -12.37 21.01 -9.13
N ARG A 69 -11.21 20.36 -8.95
CA ARG A 69 -10.34 20.57 -7.80
C ARG A 69 -9.74 21.97 -7.80
N VAL A 70 -9.28 22.47 -8.94
CA VAL A 70 -8.78 23.84 -9.09
C VAL A 70 -9.86 24.84 -8.73
N ALA A 71 -11.07 24.69 -9.28
CA ALA A 71 -12.20 25.56 -8.97
C ALA A 71 -12.55 25.55 -7.47
N SER A 72 -12.64 24.35 -6.87
CA SER A 72 -12.92 24.20 -5.43
C SER A 72 -11.85 24.85 -4.55
N GLN A 73 -10.57 24.74 -4.91
CA GLN A 73 -9.49 25.40 -4.18
C GLN A 73 -9.54 26.92 -4.33
N HIS A 74 -9.81 27.41 -5.53
CA HIS A 74 -9.96 28.83 -5.78
C HIS A 74 -11.14 29.43 -5.01
N GLU A 75 -12.27 28.74 -4.89
CA GLU A 75 -13.38 29.18 -4.04
C GLU A 75 -13.00 29.23 -2.56
N LYS A 76 -12.26 28.23 -2.06
CA LYS A 76 -11.75 28.22 -0.68
C LYS A 76 -10.81 29.40 -0.45
N GLN A 77 -9.93 29.71 -1.40
CA GLN A 77 -9.03 30.86 -1.34
C GLN A 77 -9.81 32.18 -1.30
N ARG A 78 -10.81 32.37 -2.17
CA ARG A 78 -11.70 33.54 -2.14
C ARG A 78 -12.43 33.68 -0.81
N ALA A 79 -12.94 32.59 -0.25
CA ALA A 79 -13.61 32.61 1.05
C ALA A 79 -12.66 33.00 2.18
N ARG A 80 -11.38 32.59 2.11
CA ARG A 80 -10.34 32.98 3.07
C ARG A 80 -9.99 34.47 2.96
N GLN A 81 -9.82 35.00 1.75
CA GLN A 81 -9.59 36.43 1.52
C GLN A 81 -10.72 37.30 2.09
N ARG A 82 -11.98 36.86 1.96
CA ARG A 82 -13.12 37.58 2.54
C ARG A 82 -13.10 37.61 4.07
N LYS A 83 -12.57 36.57 4.72
CA LYS A 83 -12.47 36.48 6.19
C LYS A 83 -11.21 37.15 6.73
N HIS A 84 -10.14 37.11 5.97
CA HIS A 84 -8.82 37.62 6.32
C HIS A 84 -8.33 38.53 5.20
N PRO A 85 -8.58 39.85 5.29
CA PRO A 85 -8.22 40.81 4.25
C PRO A 85 -6.72 40.82 3.93
N ASP A 86 -5.88 40.46 4.89
CA ASP A 86 -4.42 40.39 4.75
C ASP A 86 -3.94 39.09 4.07
N PHE A 87 -4.85 38.15 3.79
CA PHE A 87 -4.51 36.87 3.16
C PHE A 87 -4.23 37.07 1.66
N GLN A 88 -2.96 36.99 1.27
CA GLN A 88 -2.54 36.95 -0.14
C GLN A 88 -2.49 35.50 -0.64
N VAL A 89 -2.89 35.30 -1.90
CA VAL A 89 -2.92 33.99 -2.60
C VAL A 89 -1.74 33.91 -3.55
#